data_AF-A0A662FG82-F1
#
_entry.id   AF-A0A662FG82-F1
#
_cell.length_a   1.000
_cell.length_b   1.000
_cell.length_c   1.000
_cell.angle_alpha   90.00
_cell.angle_beta   90.00
_cell.angle_gamma   90.00
#
_symmetry.space_group_name_H-M   'P 1'
#
loop_
_entity.id
_entity.type
_entity.pdbx_description
1 polymer ?
#
loop_
_entity_poly.entity_id
_entity_poly.type
_entity_poly.pdbx_seq_one_letter_code
_entity_poly.pdbx_strand_id
1 'polypeptide(L)'
;MRNLRIEVKEVKGHCPVFKVGDVFHIVDGYKLRAGRLICMHALTSLMPYYVALSHGISPQALGLGDGGRAYVQCLDPCEYTNGGTVVFEIKAKVTRR
;
A
#
# COMPACT_ATOMS: atom_id res chain seq x y z
N MET A 1 -1.60 14.49 10.40
CA MET A 1 -1.13 13.26 9.75
C MET A 1 -1.11 13.47 8.26
N ARG A 2 -0.13 12.88 7.57
CA ARG A 2 0.00 12.92 6.11
C ARG A 2 -0.98 11.92 5.50
N ASN A 3 -1.64 12.33 4.41
CA ASN A 3 -2.45 11.41 3.63
C ASN A 3 -1.53 10.46 2.85
N LEU A 4 -1.86 9.18 2.82
CA LEU A 4 -1.11 8.20 2.04
C LEU A 4 -1.85 7.92 0.74
N ARG A 5 -1.13 7.99 -0.37
CA ARG A 5 -1.58 7.47 -1.66
C ARG A 5 -0.92 6.10 -1.85
N ILE A 6 -1.75 5.08 -2.04
CA ILE A 6 -1.32 3.70 -2.28
C ILE A 6 -1.66 3.39 -3.74
N GLU A 7 -0.65 3.02 -4.52
CA GLU A 7 -0.77 2.66 -5.93
C GLU A 7 -0.30 1.22 -6.14
N VAL A 8 -1.03 0.48 -6.96
CA VAL A 8 -0.61 -0.85 -7.41
C VAL A 8 0.49 -0.70 -8.45
N LYS A 9 1.72 -1.00 -8.04
CA LYS A 9 2.91 -0.84 -8.88
C LYS A 9 3.13 -2.05 -9.79
N GLU A 10 2.96 -3.25 -9.25
CA GLU A 10 3.17 -4.52 -9.96
C GLU A 10 2.17 -5.56 -9.51
N VAL A 11 1.81 -6.46 -10.42
CA VAL A 11 1.03 -7.66 -10.15
C VAL A 11 1.76 -8.84 -10.77
N LYS A 12 2.12 -9.83 -9.96
CA LYS A 12 2.67 -11.10 -10.41
C LYS A 12 1.59 -12.18 -10.26
N GLY A 13 1.42 -13.01 -11.29
CA GLY A 13 0.33 -13.99 -11.34
C GLY A 13 -1.03 -13.33 -11.61
N HIS A 14 -2.08 -13.82 -10.99
CA HIS A 14 -3.44 -13.32 -11.18
C HIS A 14 -4.05 -12.77 -9.88
N CYS A 15 -4.28 -11.46 -9.82
CA CYS A 15 -5.04 -10.83 -8.74
C CYS A 15 -6.47 -10.51 -9.20
N PRO A 16 -7.52 -11.06 -8.55
CA PRO A 16 -8.90 -10.78 -8.94
C PRO A 16 -9.39 -9.40 -8.47
N VAL A 17 -8.64 -8.71 -7.59
CA VAL A 17 -9.06 -7.44 -6.97
C VAL A 17 -8.34 -6.23 -7.54
N PHE A 18 -7.08 -6.38 -7.97
CA PHE A 18 -6.22 -5.27 -8.37
C PHE A 18 -5.60 -5.46 -9.76
N LYS A 19 -5.33 -4.34 -10.41
CA LYS A 19 -4.62 -4.16 -11.68
C LYS A 19 -3.58 -3.06 -11.50
N VAL A 20 -2.51 -3.09 -12.31
CA VAL A 20 -1.47 -2.06 -12.30
C VAL A 20 -2.07 -0.67 -12.54
N GLY A 21 -1.65 0.31 -11.73
CA GLY A 21 -2.14 1.69 -11.78
C GLY A 21 -3.37 1.96 -10.92
N ASP A 22 -3.96 0.94 -10.29
CA ASP A 22 -5.05 1.14 -9.35
C ASP A 22 -4.60 1.94 -8.11
N VAL A 23 -5.46 2.85 -7.64
CA VAL A 23 -5.13 3.77 -6.54
C VAL A 23 -6.22 3.78 -5.47
N PHE A 24 -5.78 3.81 -4.22
CA PHE A 24 -6.62 4.12 -3.06
C PHE A 24 -5.82 4.93 -2.03
N HIS A 25 -6.50 5.40 -0.98
CA HIS A 25 -5.89 6.33 -0.03
C HIS A 25 -6.19 5.97 1.42
N ILE A 26 -5.25 6.29 2.31
CA ILE A 26 -5.51 6.43 3.75
C ILE A 26 -5.46 7.93 4.06
N VAL A 27 -6.58 8.47 4.53
CA VAL A 27 -6.74 9.90 4.85
C VAL A 27 -6.89 10.08 6.35
N ASP A 28 -6.42 11.22 6.85
CA ASP A 28 -6.38 11.53 8.28
C ASP A 28 -5.63 10.49 9.13
N GLY A 29 -4.83 9.63 8.48
CA GLY A 29 -4.04 8.57 9.11
C GLY A 29 -4.82 7.34 9.58
N TYR A 30 -6.14 7.26 9.40
CA TYR A 30 -6.93 6.08 9.80
C TYR A 30 -8.15 5.79 8.90
N LYS A 31 -8.56 6.72 8.04
CA LYS A 31 -9.74 6.54 7.18
C LYS A 31 -9.31 5.95 5.84
N LEU A 32 -9.78 4.75 5.53
CA LEU A 32 -9.62 4.17 4.21
C LEU A 32 -10.60 4.82 3.22
N ARG A 33 -10.07 5.41 2.15
CA ARG A 33 -10.85 5.94 1.03
C ARG A 33 -10.51 5.17 -0.24
N ALA A 34 -11.40 4.26 -0.60
CA ALA A 34 -11.31 3.42 -1.79
C ALA A 34 -12.62 3.50 -2.58
N GLY A 35 -12.54 3.74 -3.89
CA GLY A 35 -13.68 3.66 -4.81
C GLY A 35 -13.86 2.26 -5.41
N ARG A 36 -13.31 1.25 -4.74
CA ARG A 36 -13.17 -0.13 -5.24
C ARG A 36 -13.10 -1.10 -4.07
N LEU A 37 -13.20 -2.39 -4.38
CA LEU A 37 -12.91 -3.47 -3.43
C LEU A 37 -11.43 -3.44 -3.02
N ILE A 38 -11.19 -3.69 -1.73
CA ILE A 38 -9.87 -3.91 -1.16
C ILE A 38 -9.90 -5.30 -0.52
N CYS A 39 -8.92 -6.16 -0.84
CA CYS A 39 -8.86 -7.49 -0.25
C CYS A 39 -8.19 -7.46 1.14
N MET A 40 -8.49 -8.47 1.96
CA MET A 40 -7.91 -8.59 3.31
C MET A 40 -6.38 -8.78 3.27
N HIS A 41 -5.82 -9.44 2.25
CA HIS A 41 -4.37 -9.57 2.08
C HIS A 41 -3.69 -8.20 1.89
N ALA A 42 -4.31 -7.28 1.16
CA ALA A 42 -3.77 -5.94 0.99
C ALA A 42 -3.84 -5.14 2.31
N LEU A 43 -4.98 -5.16 3.01
CA LEU A 43 -5.13 -4.45 4.28
C LEU A 43 -4.13 -4.95 5.33
N THR A 44 -4.06 -6.27 5.53
CA THR A 44 -3.15 -6.89 6.51
C THR A 44 -1.68 -6.56 6.22
N SER A 45 -1.29 -6.47 4.95
CA SER A 45 0.09 -6.14 4.59
C SER A 45 0.42 -4.66 4.80
N LEU A 46 -0.55 -3.76 4.65
CA LEU A 46 -0.38 -2.31 4.88
C LEU A 46 -0.44 -1.92 6.36
N MET A 47 -1.19 -2.67 7.17
CA MET A 47 -1.49 -2.35 8.57
C MET A 47 -0.26 -2.10 9.47
N PRO A 48 0.85 -2.85 9.36
CA PRO A 48 2.02 -2.61 10.20
C PRO A 48 2.67 -1.23 9.99
N TYR A 49 2.47 -0.61 8.83
CA TYR A 49 3.30 0.51 8.39
C TYR A 49 2.55 1.82 8.19
N TYR A 50 1.25 1.78 7.89
CA TYR A 50 0.52 2.99 7.49
C TYR A 50 0.52 4.07 8.57
N VAL A 51 0.43 3.72 9.86
CA VAL A 51 0.46 4.72 10.95
C VAL A 51 1.79 5.44 10.97
N ALA A 52 2.91 4.71 10.98
CA ALA A 52 4.26 5.30 10.99
C ALA A 52 4.49 6.20 9.76
N LEU A 53 4.10 5.73 8.57
CA LEU A 53 4.19 6.50 7.33
C LEU A 53 3.32 7.77 7.37
N SER A 54 2.10 7.69 7.93
CA SER A 54 1.20 8.84 8.11
C SER A 54 1.72 9.85 9.15
N HIS A 55 2.54 9.40 10.11
CA HIS A 55 3.26 10.27 11.05
C HIS A 55 4.57 10.84 10.47
N GLY A 56 4.96 10.41 9.27
CA GLY A 56 6.08 10.97 8.54
C GLY A 56 7.42 10.31 8.78
N ILE A 57 7.44 9.14 9.42
CA ILE A 57 8.61 8.27 9.44
C ILE A 57 8.98 7.92 8.00
N SER A 58 10.26 7.99 7.67
CA SER A 58 10.73 7.76 6.30
C SER A 58 10.62 6.28 5.94
N PRO A 59 10.33 5.94 4.67
CA PRO A 59 10.39 4.56 4.20
C PRO A 59 11.73 3.87 4.48
N GLN A 60 12.85 4.61 4.42
CA GLN A 60 14.19 4.11 4.71
C GLN A 60 14.33 3.66 6.16
N ALA A 61 13.83 4.45 7.12
CA ALA A 61 13.89 4.10 8.53
C ALA A 61 13.05 2.85 8.87
N LEU A 62 12.04 2.56 8.05
CA LEU A 62 11.21 1.35 8.15
C LEU A 62 11.74 0.17 7.33
N GLY A 63 12.81 0.36 6.54
CA GLY A 63 13.32 -0.67 5.62
C GLY A 63 12.39 -1.01 4.46
N LEU A 64 11.47 -0.09 4.09
CA LEU A 64 10.43 -0.32 3.08
C LEU A 64 10.73 0.31 1.72
N GLY A 65 11.79 1.12 1.61
CA GLY A 65 12.12 1.78 0.35
C GLY A 65 12.89 3.08 0.55
N ASP A 66 12.96 3.89 -0.51
CA ASP A 66 13.74 5.11 -0.56
C ASP A 66 13.00 6.31 -1.17
N GLY A 67 13.61 7.51 -1.13
CA GLY A 67 13.10 8.70 -1.81
C GLY A 67 11.66 9.09 -1.46
N GLY A 68 11.18 8.77 -0.26
CA GLY A 68 9.79 9.02 0.15
C GLY A 68 8.75 8.04 -0.43
N ARG A 69 9.21 6.94 -1.03
CA ARG A 69 8.39 5.84 -1.54
C ARG A 69 8.62 4.61 -0.67
N ALA A 70 7.55 4.08 -0.07
CA ALA A 70 7.57 2.77 0.57
C ALA A 70 6.93 1.75 -0.36
N TYR A 71 7.42 0.51 -0.30
CA TYR A 71 6.90 -0.62 -1.04
C TYR A 71 6.47 -1.70 -0.07
N VAL A 72 5.27 -2.21 -0.28
CA VAL A 72 4.71 -3.31 0.51
C VAL A 72 4.08 -4.30 -0.44
N GLN A 73 4.33 -5.59 -0.21
CA GLN A 73 3.76 -6.67 -1.00
C GLN A 73 2.61 -7.35 -0.25
N CYS A 74 1.50 -7.70 -0.93
CA CYS A 74 0.46 -8.48 -0.28
C CYS A 74 0.92 -9.92 0.01
N LEU A 75 0.46 -10.46 1.14
CA LEU A 75 0.84 -11.78 1.67
C LEU A 75 0.28 -13.00 0.90
N ASP A 76 0.05 -12.89 -0.41
CA ASP A 76 -0.32 -14.05 -1.24
C ASP A 76 0.96 -14.77 -1.71
N PRO A 77 1.21 -16.03 -1.31
CA PRO A 77 2.38 -16.79 -1.73
C PRO A 77 2.13 -17.41 -3.12
N CYS A 78 2.02 -16.54 -4.13
CA CYS A 78 1.48 -16.87 -5.45
C CYS A 78 2.17 -18.05 -6.16
N GLU A 79 3.45 -18.32 -5.86
CA GLU A 79 4.20 -19.48 -6.37
C GLU A 79 3.57 -20.82 -5.98
N TYR A 80 2.81 -20.86 -4.89
CA TYR A 80 2.20 -22.08 -4.35
C TYR A 80 0.68 -22.11 -4.46
N THR A 81 0.03 -20.96 -4.63
CA THR A 81 -1.44 -20.85 -4.60
C THR A 81 -2.08 -20.76 -6.00
N ASN A 82 -1.27 -20.64 -7.06
CA ASN A 82 -1.72 -20.21 -8.39
C ASN A 82 -2.44 -18.84 -8.37
N GLY A 83 -2.24 -18.07 -7.29
CA GLY A 83 -2.85 -16.77 -7.07
C GLY A 83 -2.05 -15.64 -7.70
N GLY A 84 -2.04 -14.50 -7.02
CA GLY A 84 -1.30 -13.34 -7.46
C GLY A 84 -0.92 -12.46 -6.30
N THR A 85 0.34 -12.02 -6.33
CA THR A 85 0.89 -11.09 -5.34
C THR A 85 1.04 -9.70 -5.97
N VAL A 86 0.77 -8.68 -5.16
CA VAL A 86 0.69 -7.29 -5.58
C VAL A 86 1.70 -6.48 -4.79
N VAL A 87 2.52 -5.71 -5.50
CA VAL A 87 3.40 -4.71 -4.88
C VAL A 87 2.70 -3.36 -4.92
N PHE A 88 2.54 -2.76 -3.73
CA PHE A 88 1.98 -1.43 -3.56
C PHE A 88 3.09 -0.41 -3.33
N GLU A 89 3.07 0.68 -4.07
CA GLU A 89 3.85 1.88 -3.79
C GLU A 89 3.04 2.84 -2.91
N ILE A 90 3.61 3.29 -1.81
CA ILE A 90 3.00 4.20 -0.84
C ILE A 90 3.77 5.51 -0.84
N LYS A 91 3.06 6.62 -1.09
CA LYS A 91 3.60 7.99 -1.04
C LYS A 91 2.81 8.83 -0.05
N ALA A 92 3.50 9.50 0.87
CA ALA A 92 2.89 10.48 1.75
C ALA A 92 2.70 11.82 1.03
N LYS A 93 1.49 12.36 1.02
CA LYS A 93 1.18 13.72 0.57
C LYS A 93 1.14 14.65 1.78
N VAL A 94 1.86 15.76 1.69
CA VAL A 94 1.75 16.85 2.67
C VAL A 94 0.39 17.50 2.51
N THR A 95 -0.52 17.25 3.45
CA THR A 95 -1.74 18.04 3.60
C THR A 95 -1.39 19.31 4.34
N ARG A 96 -1.46 20.47 3.65
CA ARG A 96 -1.51 21.77 4.34
C ARG A 96 -2.83 21.78 5.12
N ARG A 97 -2.75 21.93 6.45
CA ARG A 97 -3.91 22.18 7.30
C ARG A 97 -4.45 23.57 7.01
#